data_AF-A0A7S3AMD7-F1
#
_entry.id   AF-A0A7S3AMD7-F1
#
_cell.length_a   1.000
_cell.length_b   1.000
_cell.length_c   1.000
_cell.angle_alpha   90.00
_cell.angle_beta   90.00
_cell.angle_gamma   90.00
#
_symmetry.space_group_name_H-M   'P 1'
#
loop_
_entity.id
_entity.type
_entity.pdbx_description
1 polymer ?
#
loop_
_entity_poly.entity_id
_entity_poly.type
_entity_poly.pdbx_seq_one_letter_code
_entity_poly.pdbx_strand_id
1 'polypeptide(L)'
;DRMLGEWVRARLLAKPILPTPSSLPAPVEVGTVLYSSVSPISGRPADRFLLEDQFLHKAVILVLAVDSGSDGRVSACVLNRPTANVMRFNLKDDPRRRVAFTGSEQLESQLWIHHRIELGGIALGSSGLYALTTEEAVVVLRAEGAAPSDFVLINGVAQFTKPELAGMLAAGELRALATDAPTSGLWPRVWSLMEDDGDVSDGTDVWWLAAQCGVEQRVAAPKSDLADEALDEWLKFFARG
;
A
#
# COMPACT_ATOMS: atom_id res chain seq x y z
N ASP A 1 -27.53 11.74 1.35
CA ASP A 1 -26.24 12.18 0.82
C ASP A 1 -25.18 12.12 1.94
N ARG A 2 -24.62 10.92 2.17
CA ARG A 2 -23.77 10.62 3.33
C ARG A 2 -22.36 11.21 3.17
N MET A 3 -21.81 11.13 1.95
CA MET A 3 -20.52 11.73 1.59
C MET A 3 -20.53 13.25 1.68
N LEU A 4 -21.63 13.92 1.26
CA LEU A 4 -21.78 15.36 1.47
C LEU A 4 -21.78 15.73 2.97
N GLY A 5 -22.42 14.91 3.81
CA GLY A 5 -22.39 15.08 5.26
C GLY A 5 -20.98 15.02 5.83
N GLU A 6 -20.17 14.05 5.38
CA GLU A 6 -18.76 13.92 5.79
C GLU A 6 -17.89 15.06 5.25
N TRP A 7 -18.15 15.51 4.02
CA TRP A 7 -17.47 16.67 3.45
C TRP A 7 -17.74 17.94 4.26
N VAL A 8 -19.01 18.20 4.60
CA VAL A 8 -19.42 19.32 5.47
C VAL A 8 -18.75 19.21 6.83
N ARG A 9 -18.76 18.02 7.44
CA ARG A 9 -18.09 17.78 8.74
C ARG A 9 -16.60 18.11 8.68
N ALA A 10 -15.90 17.60 7.67
CA ALA A 10 -14.44 17.71 7.55
C ALA A 10 -13.96 19.13 7.18
N ARG A 11 -14.78 19.89 6.44
CA ARG A 11 -14.42 21.22 5.91
C ARG A 11 -15.01 22.38 6.70
N LEU A 12 -16.20 22.24 7.28
CA LEU A 12 -16.95 23.34 7.87
C LEU A 12 -17.02 23.28 9.40
N LEU A 13 -16.81 22.12 10.02
CA LEU A 13 -16.75 22.04 11.48
C LEU A 13 -15.33 22.29 11.99
N ALA A 14 -15.22 22.95 13.14
CA ALA A 14 -13.96 23.13 13.82
C ALA A 14 -13.36 21.75 14.14
N LYS A 15 -12.13 21.51 13.67
CA LYS A 15 -11.42 20.28 13.97
C LYS A 15 -11.04 20.28 15.46
N PRO A 16 -11.32 19.19 16.21
CA PRO A 16 -10.79 19.06 17.56
C PRO A 16 -9.28 19.21 17.52
N ILE A 17 -8.72 19.96 18.47
CA ILE A 17 -7.26 20.03 18.63
C ILE A 17 -6.82 18.64 19.06
N LEU A 18 -6.19 17.89 18.15
CA LEU A 18 -5.59 16.61 18.49
C LEU A 18 -4.45 16.87 19.48
N PRO A 19 -4.34 16.07 20.55
CA PRO A 19 -3.22 16.19 21.47
C PRO A 19 -1.92 16.04 20.69
N THR A 20 -0.99 16.96 20.90
CA THR A 20 0.35 16.84 20.33
C THR A 20 0.97 15.54 20.85
N PRO A 21 1.40 14.61 19.98
CA PRO A 21 2.02 13.39 20.45
C PRO A 21 3.24 13.72 21.30
N SER A 22 3.41 13.01 22.42
CA SER A 22 4.50 13.24 23.38
C SER A 22 5.87 12.86 22.83
N SER A 23 5.92 12.13 21.71
CA SER A 23 7.14 11.74 21.01
C SER A 23 6.96 11.95 19.52
N LEU A 24 8.02 12.42 18.85
CA LEU A 24 8.06 12.46 17.40
C LEU A 24 7.95 11.04 16.84
N PRO A 25 7.22 10.83 15.73
CA PRO A 25 7.19 9.54 15.06
C PRO A 25 8.61 9.16 14.61
N ALA A 26 8.88 7.85 14.56
CA ALA A 26 10.14 7.32 14.06
C ALA A 26 10.40 7.82 12.63
N PRO A 27 11.67 8.07 12.24
CA PRO A 27 12.00 8.45 10.89
C PRO A 27 11.56 7.36 9.91
N VAL A 28 11.03 7.79 8.76
CA VAL A 28 10.65 6.90 7.67
C VAL A 28 11.83 6.75 6.72
N GLU A 29 12.21 5.50 6.45
CA GLU A 29 13.31 5.13 5.57
C GLU A 29 12.79 4.29 4.38
N VAL A 30 13.61 4.12 3.34
CA VAL A 30 13.32 3.17 2.25
C VAL A 30 13.11 1.78 2.84
N GLY A 31 12.09 1.06 2.35
CA GLY A 31 11.69 -0.23 2.89
C GLY A 31 10.74 -0.16 4.07
N THR A 32 10.43 1.03 4.60
CA THR A 32 9.41 1.14 5.64
C THR A 32 8.06 0.73 5.07
N VAL A 33 7.40 -0.22 5.74
CA VAL A 33 6.04 -0.64 5.42
C VAL A 33 5.09 0.11 6.33
N LEU A 34 4.19 0.88 5.72
CA LEU A 34 3.15 1.62 6.41
C LEU A 34 1.79 0.96 6.16
N TYR A 35 0.86 1.16 7.06
CA TYR A 35 -0.55 0.85 6.83
C TYR A 35 -1.42 1.98 7.37
N SER A 36 -2.53 2.27 6.72
CA SER A 36 -3.48 3.25 7.25
C SER A 36 -4.21 2.70 8.46
N SER A 37 -4.45 3.55 9.45
CA SER A 37 -5.16 3.17 10.65
C SER A 37 -6.61 3.63 10.58
N VAL A 38 -7.47 2.91 11.31
CA VAL A 38 -8.81 3.37 11.64
C VAL A 38 -8.81 3.78 13.11
N SER A 39 -9.51 4.86 13.44
CA SER A 39 -9.64 5.32 14.82
C SER A 39 -10.23 4.20 15.67
N PRO A 40 -9.59 3.82 16.79
CA PRO A 40 -10.12 2.77 17.66
C PRO A 40 -11.43 3.18 18.35
N ILE A 41 -11.70 4.49 18.44
CA ILE A 41 -12.90 5.03 19.10
C ILE A 41 -14.08 5.02 18.13
N SER A 42 -13.89 5.52 16.91
CA SER A 42 -14.98 5.68 15.94
C SER A 42 -15.07 4.54 14.93
N GLY A 43 -14.03 3.71 14.83
CA GLY A 43 -13.87 2.73 13.75
C GLY A 43 -13.68 3.35 12.37
N ARG A 44 -13.50 4.68 12.28
CA ARG A 44 -13.45 5.42 11.02
C ARG A 44 -12.01 5.70 10.58
N PRO A 45 -11.73 5.68 9.27
CA PRO A 45 -10.47 6.19 8.74
C PRO A 45 -10.39 7.72 8.90
N ALA A 46 -9.19 8.27 8.65
CA ALA A 46 -8.98 9.70 8.59
C ALA A 46 -9.82 10.36 7.49
N ASP A 47 -10.29 11.59 7.73
CA ASP A 47 -11.15 12.33 6.79
C ASP A 47 -10.52 12.50 5.41
N ARG A 48 -9.19 12.68 5.37
CA ARG A 48 -8.44 12.77 4.11
C ARG A 48 -8.58 11.50 3.25
N PHE A 49 -8.61 10.32 3.87
CA PHE A 49 -8.75 9.05 3.16
C PHE A 49 -10.18 8.81 2.68
N LEU A 50 -11.16 9.57 3.17
CA LEU A 50 -12.53 9.49 2.68
C LEU A 50 -12.76 10.44 1.51
N LEU A 51 -12.11 11.61 1.51
CA LEU A 51 -12.47 12.73 0.65
C LEU A 51 -11.45 13.04 -0.44
N GLU A 52 -10.16 12.79 -0.20
CA GLU A 52 -9.06 13.23 -1.07
C GLU A 52 -8.24 12.03 -1.55
N ASP A 53 -7.71 11.25 -0.61
CA ASP A 53 -6.80 10.13 -0.88
C ASP A 53 -7.49 8.79 -0.65
N GLN A 54 -8.59 8.55 -1.35
CA GLN A 54 -9.41 7.34 -1.16
C GLN A 54 -8.63 6.03 -1.36
N PHE A 55 -7.62 6.04 -2.22
CA PHE A 55 -6.74 4.89 -2.43
C PHE A 55 -5.89 4.54 -1.18
N LEU A 56 -5.71 5.46 -0.23
CA LEU A 56 -5.02 5.23 1.04
C LEU A 56 -5.93 4.64 2.13
N HIS A 57 -7.24 4.59 1.93
CA HIS A 57 -8.16 4.02 2.91
C HIS A 57 -7.99 2.51 3.03
N LYS A 58 -7.51 1.98 4.17
CA LYS A 58 -7.08 0.57 4.39
C LYS A 58 -5.96 0.11 3.44
N ALA A 59 -4.97 0.97 3.20
CA ALA A 59 -3.84 0.68 2.33
C ALA A 59 -2.69 0.05 3.12
N VAL A 60 -1.94 -0.82 2.44
CA VAL A 60 -0.57 -1.22 2.80
C VAL A 60 0.36 -0.53 1.83
N ILE A 61 1.32 0.22 2.36
CA ILE A 61 2.15 1.16 1.61
C ILE A 61 3.62 0.79 1.85
N LEU A 62 4.42 0.73 0.78
CA LEU A 62 5.86 0.50 0.87
C LEU A 62 6.61 1.76 0.42
N VAL A 63 7.51 2.24 1.27
CA VAL A 63 8.37 3.39 0.95
C VAL A 63 9.50 2.96 0.02
N LEU A 64 9.57 3.59 -1.15
CA LEU A 64 10.52 3.27 -2.22
C LEU A 64 11.71 4.23 -2.24
N ALA A 65 11.48 5.50 -1.96
CA ALA A 65 12.51 6.53 -1.96
C ALA A 65 12.21 7.63 -0.93
N VAL A 66 13.26 8.20 -0.34
CA VAL A 66 13.19 9.31 0.59
C VAL A 66 14.28 10.32 0.22
N ASP A 67 13.89 11.51 -0.23
CA ASP A 67 14.83 12.56 -0.60
C ASP A 67 15.60 13.09 0.63
N SER A 68 16.81 13.62 0.46
CA SER A 68 17.69 14.01 1.56
C SER A 68 17.37 15.37 2.23
N GLY A 69 16.39 16.15 1.76
CA GLY A 69 16.02 17.45 2.34
C GLY A 69 15.00 17.38 3.49
N SER A 70 14.86 18.45 4.29
CA SER A 70 13.81 18.57 5.32
C SER A 70 12.40 18.62 4.72
N ASP A 71 12.27 19.30 3.57
CA ASP A 71 11.05 19.35 2.76
C ASP A 71 11.09 18.35 1.60
N GLY A 72 11.97 17.34 1.71
CA GLY A 72 12.13 16.30 0.70
C GLY A 72 10.84 15.51 0.48
N ARG A 73 10.73 14.87 -0.68
CA ARG A 73 9.61 13.98 -0.99
C ARG A 73 9.88 12.56 -0.50
N VAL A 74 8.79 11.87 -0.24
CA VAL A 74 8.74 10.43 0.01
C VAL A 74 7.90 9.81 -1.09
N SER A 75 8.50 8.92 -1.86
CA SER A 75 7.80 8.13 -2.87
C SER A 75 7.49 6.75 -2.31
N ALA A 76 6.24 6.34 -2.40
CA ALA A 76 5.78 5.06 -1.87
C ALA A 76 4.79 4.39 -2.83
N CYS A 77 4.60 3.09 -2.73
CA CYS A 77 3.59 2.37 -3.52
C CYS A 77 2.55 1.68 -2.63
N VAL A 78 1.30 1.66 -3.09
CA VAL A 78 0.23 0.88 -2.46
C VAL A 78 0.28 -0.57 -2.97
N LEU A 79 0.30 -1.53 -2.06
CA LEU A 79 0.53 -2.95 -2.36
C LEU A 79 -0.75 -3.78 -2.44
N ASN A 80 -1.85 -3.32 -1.85
CA ASN A 80 -3.08 -4.10 -1.69
C ASN A 80 -4.26 -3.55 -2.50
N ARG A 81 -4.01 -2.98 -3.69
CA ARG A 81 -5.05 -2.45 -4.58
C ARG A 81 -4.96 -3.13 -5.95
N PRO A 82 -5.34 -4.41 -6.08
CA PRO A 82 -5.42 -5.02 -7.40
C PRO A 82 -6.46 -4.28 -8.26
N THR A 83 -6.19 -4.19 -9.56
CA THR A 83 -7.15 -3.65 -10.53
C THR A 83 -7.66 -4.78 -11.43
N ALA A 84 -8.70 -4.50 -12.22
CA ALA A 84 -9.17 -5.38 -13.28
C ALA A 84 -8.20 -5.43 -14.47
N ASN A 85 -7.21 -4.53 -14.53
CA ASN A 85 -6.19 -4.57 -15.56
C ASN A 85 -5.30 -5.79 -15.38
N VAL A 86 -5.15 -6.56 -16.45
CA VAL A 86 -4.34 -7.78 -16.47
C VAL A 86 -3.19 -7.61 -17.45
N MET A 87 -1.98 -7.79 -16.95
CA MET A 87 -0.78 -7.90 -17.76
C MET A 87 -0.62 -9.33 -18.25
N ARG A 88 -0.32 -9.48 -19.54
CA ARG A 88 0.04 -10.75 -20.16
C ARG A 88 1.54 -10.80 -20.39
N PHE A 89 2.14 -11.92 -20.02
CA PHE A 89 3.57 -12.14 -20.16
C PHE A 89 3.83 -12.95 -21.41
N ASN A 90 4.72 -12.46 -22.26
CA ASN A 90 5.17 -13.19 -23.44
C ASN A 90 6.16 -14.31 -23.06
N LEU A 91 5.66 -15.32 -22.35
CA LEU A 91 6.35 -16.51 -21.89
C LEU A 91 5.54 -17.74 -22.31
N LYS A 92 6.06 -18.94 -22.06
CA LYS A 92 5.31 -20.18 -22.24
C LYS A 92 4.03 -20.13 -21.40
N ASP A 93 2.92 -20.56 -22.00
CA ASP A 93 1.57 -20.60 -21.41
C ASP A 93 0.88 -19.23 -21.22
N ASP A 94 1.43 -18.14 -21.78
CA ASP A 94 0.90 -16.75 -21.73
C ASP A 94 0.37 -16.35 -20.34
N PRO A 95 1.19 -16.48 -19.27
CA PRO A 95 0.73 -16.25 -17.91
C PRO A 95 0.21 -14.82 -17.73
N ARG A 96 -0.79 -14.69 -16.88
CA ARG A 96 -1.57 -13.46 -16.68
C ARG A 96 -1.51 -13.05 -15.21
N ARG A 97 -1.33 -11.75 -14.96
CA ARG A 97 -1.29 -11.17 -13.62
C ARG A 97 -2.07 -9.87 -13.58
N ARG A 98 -2.80 -9.63 -12.51
CA ARG A 98 -3.39 -8.32 -12.26
C ARG A 98 -2.31 -7.29 -12.02
N VAL A 99 -2.59 -6.05 -12.42
CA VAL A 99 -1.75 -4.90 -12.12
C VAL A 99 -2.34 -4.20 -10.90
N ALA A 100 -1.51 -3.92 -9.91
CA ALA A 100 -1.92 -3.12 -8.76
C ALA A 100 -1.96 -1.63 -9.10
N PHE A 101 -2.95 -0.92 -8.58
CA PHE A 101 -2.88 0.52 -8.44
C PHE A 101 -1.87 0.83 -7.33
N THR A 102 -0.74 1.40 -7.71
CA THR A 102 0.40 1.62 -6.82
C THR A 102 0.55 3.09 -6.42
N GLY A 103 -0.12 3.99 -7.13
CA GLY A 103 -0.21 5.41 -6.83
C GLY A 103 -0.57 6.22 -8.07
N SER A 104 -0.82 7.51 -7.90
CA SER A 104 -1.27 8.40 -8.98
C SER A 104 -0.13 8.99 -9.80
N GLU A 105 1.05 9.16 -9.22
CA GLU A 105 2.20 9.75 -9.91
C GLU A 105 2.90 8.68 -10.74
N GLN A 106 3.09 8.93 -12.03
CA GLN A 106 3.77 7.99 -12.91
C GLN A 106 5.27 7.93 -12.60
N LEU A 107 5.81 6.71 -12.68
CA LEU A 107 7.25 6.50 -12.64
C LEU A 107 7.86 6.68 -14.03
N GLU A 108 9.11 7.16 -14.09
CA GLU A 108 9.87 7.22 -15.35
C GLU A 108 10.11 5.82 -15.93
N SER A 109 10.25 4.82 -15.06
CA SER A 109 10.39 3.42 -15.43
C SER A 109 9.65 2.53 -14.44
N GLN A 110 9.11 1.41 -14.94
CA GLN A 110 8.42 0.44 -14.11
C GLN A 110 9.41 -0.31 -13.22
N LEU A 111 9.00 -0.53 -11.97
CA LEU A 111 9.75 -1.31 -10.99
C LEU A 111 9.08 -2.65 -10.76
N TRP A 112 9.89 -3.71 -10.67
CA TRP A 112 9.44 -5.06 -10.40
C TRP A 112 9.88 -5.45 -8.99
N ILE A 113 8.92 -5.59 -8.08
CA ILE A 113 9.21 -5.98 -6.70
C ILE A 113 9.05 -7.49 -6.56
N HIS A 114 9.93 -8.13 -5.78
CA HIS A 114 9.86 -9.54 -5.37
C HIS A 114 10.33 -9.72 -3.91
N HIS A 115 10.06 -10.90 -3.33
CA HIS A 115 10.46 -11.25 -1.95
C HIS A 115 11.46 -12.42 -1.88
N ARG A 116 12.05 -12.79 -3.03
CA ARG A 116 12.99 -13.91 -3.19
C ARG A 116 14.41 -13.40 -3.38
N ILE A 117 15.27 -13.52 -2.36
CA ILE A 117 16.65 -12.99 -2.38
C ILE A 117 17.50 -13.59 -3.51
N GLU A 118 17.24 -14.84 -3.89
CA GLU A 118 17.96 -15.56 -4.94
C GLU A 118 17.75 -14.99 -6.34
N LEU A 119 16.75 -14.12 -6.54
CA LEU A 119 16.51 -13.44 -7.81
C LEU A 119 17.35 -12.15 -7.97
N GLY A 120 18.07 -11.72 -6.93
CA GLY A 120 18.94 -10.54 -6.95
C GLY A 120 18.20 -9.21 -6.72
N GLY A 121 18.69 -8.15 -7.35
CA GLY A 121 18.10 -6.81 -7.28
C GLY A 121 18.55 -5.93 -6.12
N ILE A 122 17.95 -4.75 -6.03
CA ILE A 122 18.23 -3.75 -4.99
C ILE A 122 17.31 -4.02 -3.79
N ALA A 123 17.90 -4.26 -2.62
CA ALA A 123 17.14 -4.43 -1.39
C ALA A 123 16.38 -3.14 -1.03
N LEU A 124 15.08 -3.27 -0.76
CA LEU A 124 14.23 -2.17 -0.31
C LEU A 124 14.26 -2.09 1.22
N GLY A 125 15.38 -1.58 1.74
CA GLY A 125 15.64 -1.43 3.17
C GLY A 125 15.50 -2.75 3.93
N SER A 126 14.75 -2.72 5.04
CA SER A 126 14.52 -3.86 5.93
C SER A 126 13.23 -4.65 5.62
N SER A 127 12.48 -4.30 4.57
CA SER A 127 11.19 -4.93 4.25
C SER A 127 11.27 -6.43 3.91
N GLY A 128 12.47 -6.92 3.55
CA GLY A 128 12.67 -8.23 2.94
C GLY A 128 12.23 -8.29 1.48
N LEU A 129 11.96 -7.13 0.87
CA LEU A 129 11.63 -6.99 -0.55
C LEU A 129 12.83 -6.47 -1.34
N TYR A 130 12.82 -6.78 -2.63
CA TYR A 130 13.85 -6.42 -3.58
C TYR A 130 13.19 -5.84 -4.82
N ALA A 131 13.87 -4.89 -5.47
CA ALA A 131 13.43 -4.27 -6.70
C ALA A 131 14.39 -4.60 -7.86
N LEU A 132 13.80 -4.86 -9.02
CA LEU A 132 14.47 -5.01 -10.31
C LEU A 132 13.94 -3.96 -11.29
N THR A 133 14.79 -3.54 -12.22
CA THR A 133 14.31 -2.85 -13.43
C THR A 133 13.56 -3.83 -14.34
N THR A 134 12.87 -3.31 -15.34
CA THR A 134 12.17 -4.16 -16.32
C THR A 134 13.15 -5.05 -17.10
N GLU A 135 14.31 -4.53 -17.47
CA GLU A 135 15.35 -5.29 -18.17
C GLU A 135 15.87 -6.44 -17.31
N GLU A 136 16.15 -6.19 -16.04
CA GLU A 136 16.62 -7.21 -15.09
C GLU A 136 15.56 -8.29 -14.86
N ALA A 137 14.30 -7.89 -14.64
CA ALA A 137 13.19 -8.82 -14.47
C ALA A 137 13.00 -9.73 -15.69
N VAL A 138 13.12 -9.19 -16.91
CA VAL A 138 13.05 -9.97 -18.16
C VAL A 138 14.18 -10.99 -18.25
N VAL A 139 15.40 -10.63 -17.84
CA VAL A 139 16.54 -11.57 -17.81
C VAL A 139 16.26 -12.73 -16.85
N VAL A 140 15.79 -12.43 -15.65
CA VAL A 140 15.49 -13.46 -14.63
C VAL A 140 14.34 -14.38 -15.07
N LEU A 141 13.28 -13.83 -15.67
CA LEU A 141 12.15 -14.61 -16.20
C LEU A 141 12.58 -15.55 -17.34
N ARG A 142 13.46 -15.09 -18.25
CA ARG A 142 13.95 -15.90 -19.38
C ARG A 142 14.91 -17.00 -18.97
N ALA A 143 15.64 -16.81 -17.88
CA ALA A 143 16.55 -17.81 -17.33
C ALA A 143 15.84 -18.95 -16.60
N GLU A 144 14.49 -18.97 -16.58
CA GLU A 144 13.65 -19.94 -15.86
C GLU A 144 13.91 -19.98 -14.34
N GLY A 145 14.57 -18.95 -13.78
CA GLY A 145 14.84 -18.83 -12.34
C GLY A 145 13.67 -18.24 -11.54
N ALA A 146 12.73 -17.58 -12.23
CA ALA A 146 11.54 -16.98 -11.65
C ALA A 146 10.30 -17.23 -12.52
N ALA A 147 9.14 -17.20 -11.87
CA ALA A 147 7.84 -17.13 -12.51
C ALA A 147 7.31 -15.69 -12.47
N PRO A 148 6.40 -15.31 -13.37
CA PRO A 148 5.62 -14.07 -13.26
C PRO A 148 4.96 -13.89 -11.89
N SER A 149 4.61 -15.01 -11.25
CA SER A 149 4.01 -15.02 -9.93
C SER A 149 4.95 -14.67 -8.80
N ASP A 150 6.25 -14.49 -9.05
CA ASP A 150 7.21 -13.98 -8.09
C ASP A 150 7.25 -12.45 -8.03
N PHE A 151 6.54 -11.76 -8.93
CA PHE A 151 6.63 -10.31 -9.07
C PHE A 151 5.32 -9.56 -8.82
N VAL A 152 5.46 -8.35 -8.31
CA VAL A 152 4.45 -7.27 -8.30
C VAL A 152 4.99 -6.11 -9.11
N LEU A 153 4.23 -5.66 -10.11
CA LEU A 153 4.59 -4.53 -10.95
C LEU A 153 4.17 -3.21 -10.31
N ILE A 154 5.11 -2.27 -10.22
CA ILE A 154 4.87 -0.91 -9.76
C ILE A 154 4.90 0.03 -10.96
N ASN A 155 3.77 0.66 -11.23
CA ASN A 155 3.55 1.55 -12.37
C ASN A 155 3.18 2.99 -11.95
N GLY A 156 3.09 3.23 -10.65
CA GLY A 156 2.88 4.55 -10.08
C GLY A 156 3.26 4.59 -8.61
N VAL A 157 3.37 5.80 -8.07
CA VAL A 157 3.70 6.06 -6.67
C VAL A 157 2.77 7.09 -6.06
N ALA A 158 2.51 6.93 -4.77
CA ALA A 158 2.02 7.98 -3.91
C ALA A 158 3.22 8.84 -3.50
N GLN A 159 3.09 10.16 -3.62
CA GLN A 159 4.09 11.10 -3.15
C GLN A 159 3.58 11.85 -1.93
N PHE A 160 4.44 11.97 -0.92
CA PHE A 160 4.20 12.77 0.26
C PHE A 160 5.35 13.76 0.44
N THR A 161 5.07 14.92 1.02
CA THR A 161 6.17 15.68 1.63
C THR A 161 6.55 15.04 2.97
N LYS A 162 7.81 15.14 3.39
CA LYS A 162 8.21 14.67 4.72
C LYS A 162 7.37 15.27 5.87
N PRO A 163 7.09 16.59 5.91
CA PRO A 163 6.25 17.17 6.95
C PRO A 163 4.82 16.60 6.95
N GLU A 164 4.25 16.38 5.76
CA GLU A 164 2.92 15.78 5.62
C GLU A 164 2.90 14.35 6.16
N LEU A 165 3.83 13.50 5.72
CA LEU A 165 3.91 12.10 6.16
C LEU A 165 4.14 12.01 7.67
N ALA A 166 5.03 12.85 8.21
CA ALA A 166 5.25 12.96 9.65
C ALA A 166 3.97 13.38 10.38
N GLY A 167 3.19 14.31 9.82
CA GLY A 167 1.88 14.71 10.34
C GLY A 167 0.87 13.56 10.38
N MET A 168 0.80 12.75 9.33
CA MET A 168 -0.07 11.57 9.26
C MET A 168 0.31 10.52 10.32
N LEU A 169 1.60 10.27 10.49
CA LEU A 169 2.11 9.35 11.51
C LEU A 169 1.83 9.87 12.93
N ALA A 170 2.08 11.17 13.16
CA ALA A 170 1.82 11.85 14.43
C ALA A 170 0.33 11.83 14.81
N ALA A 171 -0.57 12.00 13.83
CA ALA A 171 -2.02 11.91 14.01
C ALA A 171 -2.53 10.46 14.11
N GLY A 172 -1.65 9.48 13.91
CA GLY A 172 -2.01 8.06 13.89
C GLY A 172 -2.85 7.64 12.69
N GLU A 173 -2.89 8.43 11.63
CA GLU A 173 -3.58 8.11 10.37
C GLU A 173 -2.84 7.01 9.61
N LEU A 174 -1.51 7.02 9.66
CA LEU A 174 -0.64 5.95 9.21
C LEU A 174 0.13 5.37 10.39
N ARG A 175 0.53 4.11 10.28
CA ARG A 175 1.43 3.43 11.22
C ARG A 175 2.49 2.65 10.46
N ALA A 176 3.71 2.70 10.95
CA ALA A 176 4.77 1.83 10.45
C ALA A 176 4.66 0.44 11.08
N LEU A 177 4.91 -0.60 10.29
CA LEU A 177 5.23 -1.92 10.83
C LEU A 177 6.57 -1.82 11.56
N ALA A 178 6.69 -2.52 12.70
CA ALA A 178 7.96 -2.62 13.38
C ALA A 178 8.99 -3.31 12.47
N THR A 179 10.23 -2.82 12.48
CA THR A 179 11.32 -3.31 11.62
C THR A 179 11.59 -4.81 11.78
N ASP A 180 11.34 -5.34 12.96
CA ASP A 180 11.50 -6.74 13.36
C ASP A 180 10.18 -7.54 13.32
N ALA A 181 9.06 -6.92 12.93
CA ALA A 181 7.79 -7.63 12.85
C ALA A 181 7.87 -8.73 11.78
N PRO A 182 7.40 -9.96 12.07
CA PRO A 182 7.41 -11.03 11.10
C PRO A 182 6.44 -10.71 9.94
N THR A 183 7.00 -10.37 8.77
CA THR A 183 6.27 -10.09 7.53
C THR A 183 6.11 -11.32 6.62
N SER A 184 6.62 -12.49 7.03
CA SER A 184 6.59 -13.72 6.24
C SER A 184 5.18 -14.18 5.85
N GLY A 185 4.16 -13.83 6.64
CA GLY A 185 2.76 -14.07 6.29
C GLY A 185 2.14 -13.01 5.37
N LEU A 186 2.70 -11.79 5.34
CA LEU A 186 2.15 -10.63 4.62
C LEU A 186 2.44 -10.74 3.12
N TRP A 187 3.68 -11.03 2.73
CA TRP A 187 4.08 -11.05 1.31
C TRP A 187 3.37 -12.09 0.46
N PRO A 188 3.23 -13.36 0.89
CA PRO A 188 2.44 -14.33 0.13
C PRO A 188 1.01 -13.85 -0.14
N ARG A 189 0.40 -13.12 0.81
CA ARG A 189 -0.94 -12.56 0.65
C ARG A 189 -0.98 -11.39 -0.33
N VAL A 190 -0.05 -10.43 -0.22
CA VAL A 190 0.10 -9.35 -1.20
C VAL A 190 0.23 -9.91 -2.62
N TRP A 191 1.05 -10.94 -2.81
CA TRP A 191 1.25 -11.55 -4.12
C TRP A 191 0.03 -12.30 -4.63
N SER A 192 -0.70 -12.99 -3.74
CA SER A 192 -1.93 -13.68 -4.12
C SER A 192 -3.02 -12.74 -4.64
N LEU A 193 -3.02 -11.46 -4.23
CA LEU A 193 -3.95 -10.46 -4.78
C LEU A 193 -3.76 -10.21 -6.28
N MET A 194 -2.59 -10.55 -6.83
CA MET A 194 -2.24 -10.30 -8.22
C MET A 194 -2.62 -11.46 -9.14
N GLU A 195 -3.18 -12.56 -8.60
CA GLU A 195 -3.66 -13.66 -9.43
C GLU A 195 -4.95 -13.27 -10.18
N ASP A 196 -5.11 -13.77 -11.41
CA ASP A 196 -6.30 -13.56 -12.24
C ASP A 196 -7.30 -14.72 -12.03
N ASP A 197 -7.95 -14.76 -10.88
CA ASP A 197 -8.91 -15.80 -10.46
C ASP A 197 -10.39 -15.42 -10.68
N GLY A 198 -10.64 -14.30 -11.35
CA GLY A 198 -11.98 -13.81 -11.70
C GLY A 198 -12.38 -12.57 -10.91
N ASP A 199 -12.51 -12.68 -9.60
CA ASP A 199 -12.96 -11.57 -8.75
C ASP A 199 -11.80 -10.65 -8.34
N VAL A 200 -12.05 -9.34 -8.30
CA VAL A 200 -11.05 -8.38 -7.81
C VAL A 200 -11.21 -8.24 -6.31
N SER A 201 -10.19 -8.65 -5.55
CA SER A 201 -10.14 -8.43 -4.11
C SER A 201 -10.09 -6.92 -3.78
N ASP A 202 -10.70 -6.53 -2.67
CA ASP A 202 -10.59 -5.16 -2.14
C ASP A 202 -9.28 -4.91 -1.36
N GLY A 203 -8.52 -5.98 -1.12
CA GLY A 203 -7.26 -5.98 -0.36
C GLY A 203 -7.40 -5.65 1.13
N THR A 204 -8.62 -5.63 1.68
CA THR A 204 -8.88 -5.33 3.10
C THR A 204 -8.28 -6.41 4.00
N ASP A 205 -8.26 -7.67 3.56
CA ASP A 205 -7.66 -8.78 4.29
C ASP A 205 -6.15 -8.62 4.49
N VAL A 206 -5.44 -8.14 3.46
CA VAL A 206 -4.00 -7.85 3.50
C VAL A 206 -3.70 -6.67 4.43
N TRP A 207 -4.53 -5.63 4.39
CA TRP A 207 -4.44 -4.52 5.34
C TRP A 207 -4.64 -4.99 6.78
N TRP A 208 -5.66 -5.81 7.02
CA TRP A 208 -5.94 -6.35 8.34
C TRP A 208 -4.81 -7.24 8.85
N LEU A 209 -4.17 -8.00 7.96
CA LEU A 209 -2.99 -8.79 8.28
C LEU A 209 -1.80 -7.89 8.67
N ALA A 210 -1.56 -6.80 7.92
CA ALA A 210 -0.52 -5.83 8.27
C ALA A 210 -0.77 -5.19 9.64
N ALA A 211 -2.01 -4.81 9.96
CA ALA A 211 -2.38 -4.24 11.26
C ALA A 211 -2.14 -5.17 12.45
N GLN A 212 -1.96 -6.48 12.21
CA GLN A 212 -1.70 -7.50 13.23
C GLN A 212 -0.24 -7.98 13.25
N CYS A 213 0.62 -7.50 12.35
CA CYS A 213 2.03 -7.81 12.40
C CYS A 213 2.63 -7.30 13.72
N GLY A 214 3.23 -8.21 14.50
CA GLY A 214 3.79 -7.91 15.82
C GLY A 214 2.81 -8.07 17.00
N VAL A 215 1.56 -8.49 16.76
CA VAL A 215 0.60 -8.82 17.84
C VAL A 215 0.62 -10.32 18.12
N GLU A 216 0.74 -10.72 19.40
CA GLU A 216 0.81 -12.14 19.81
C GLU A 216 -0.48 -12.92 19.49
N GLN A 217 -1.64 -12.27 19.59
CA GLN A 217 -2.94 -12.87 19.34
C GLN A 217 -3.63 -12.20 18.15
N ARG A 218 -3.81 -12.97 17.07
CA ARG A 218 -4.55 -12.52 15.89
C ARG A 218 -6.05 -12.50 16.16
N VAL A 219 -6.72 -11.48 15.64
CA VAL A 219 -8.16 -11.28 15.74
C VAL A 219 -8.76 -11.33 14.34
N ALA A 220 -9.99 -11.82 14.22
CA ALA A 220 -10.71 -11.80 12.95
C ALA A 220 -10.94 -10.35 12.47
N ALA A 221 -10.99 -10.13 11.16
CA ALA A 221 -11.24 -8.81 10.60
C ALA A 221 -12.60 -8.27 11.07
N PRO A 222 -12.68 -7.04 11.58
CA PRO A 222 -13.96 -6.43 11.89
C PRO A 222 -14.77 -6.23 10.61
N LYS A 223 -16.07 -6.51 10.65
CA LYS A 223 -17.00 -6.06 9.59
C LYS A 223 -17.11 -4.54 9.69
N SER A 224 -16.70 -3.81 8.66
CA SER A 224 -16.78 -2.35 8.61
C SER A 224 -17.83 -1.96 7.58
N ASP A 225 -18.86 -1.19 7.95
CA ASP A 225 -19.96 -0.91 7.01
C ASP A 225 -19.83 0.45 6.31
N LEU A 226 -19.31 1.50 6.97
CA LEU A 226 -19.26 2.86 6.38
C LEU A 226 -18.00 3.10 5.54
N ALA A 227 -16.84 2.67 6.06
CA ALA A 227 -15.57 2.93 5.38
C ALA A 227 -15.48 2.11 4.08
N ASP A 228 -16.22 1.00 4.04
CA ASP A 228 -16.22 0.05 2.93
C ASP A 228 -17.02 0.60 1.75
N GLU A 229 -18.01 1.48 1.97
CA GLU A 229 -18.70 2.22 0.90
C GLU A 229 -17.74 3.12 0.11
N ALA A 230 -16.89 3.90 0.79
CA ALA A 230 -15.95 4.80 0.12
C ALA A 230 -14.89 4.03 -0.69
N LEU A 231 -14.41 2.90 -0.14
CA LEU A 231 -13.50 2.01 -0.85
C LEU A 231 -14.20 1.33 -2.02
N ASP A 232 -15.43 0.84 -1.85
CA ASP A 232 -16.22 0.21 -2.91
C ASP A 232 -16.51 1.18 -4.06
N GLU A 233 -16.90 2.43 -3.75
CA GLU A 233 -17.05 3.48 -4.77
C GLU A 233 -15.74 3.74 -5.50
N TRP A 234 -14.62 3.90 -4.78
CA TRP A 234 -13.31 4.07 -5.42
C TRP A 234 -12.95 2.89 -6.33
N LEU A 235 -13.19 1.65 -5.89
CA LEU A 235 -12.94 0.45 -6.67
C LEU A 235 -13.82 0.37 -7.92
N LYS A 236 -15.08 0.85 -7.89
CA LYS A 236 -15.93 0.93 -9.08
C LYS A 236 -15.34 1.82 -10.17
N PHE A 237 -14.74 2.95 -9.80
CA PHE A 237 -14.19 3.90 -10.76
C PHE A 237 -12.76 3.55 -11.22
N PHE A 238 -11.90 3.08 -10.31
CA PHE A 238 -10.47 2.94 -10.57
C PHE A 238 -9.99 1.50 -10.72
N ALA A 239 -10.68 0.53 -10.11
CA ALA A 239 -10.33 -0.89 -10.28
C ALA A 239 -11.08 -1.56 -11.42
N ARG A 240 -12.23 -1.04 -11.87
CA ARG A 240 -13.06 -1.67 -12.92
C ARG A 240 -13.05 -0.94 -14.28
N GLY A 241 -12.36 0.20 -14.37
CA GLY A 241 -12.17 0.96 -15.61
C GLY A 241 -10.96 0.47 -16.39
#